data_AF-A0A5R2NVF1-F1
#
_entry.id   AF-A0A5R2NVF1-F1
#
_cell.length_a   1.000
_cell.length_b   1.000
_cell.length_c   1.000
_cell.angle_alpha   90.00
_cell.angle_beta   90.00
_cell.angle_gamma   90.00
#
_symmetry.space_group_name_H-M   'P 1'
#
loop_
_entity.id
_entity.type
_entity.pdbx_description
1 polymer ?
#
loop_
_entity_poly.entity_id
_entity_poly.type
_entity_poly.pdbx_seq_one_letter_code
_entity_poly.pdbx_strand_id
1 'polypeptide(L)'
;MRLSPFDSWAWAAFDAQAMSHLLRGRYEEACRAAYKSVQANPAHSITYVQLAAALAKLGRLDEAKAAAARVIELQPPFRYSRQFAGVNCAPGLAEALGSALRAAGLPE
;
A
#
# COMPACT_ATOMS: atom_id res chain seq x y z
N MET A 1 -24.16 10.49 -4.04
CA MET A 1 -24.23 9.03 -4.29
C MET A 1 -23.66 8.32 -3.07
N ARG A 2 -24.51 7.78 -2.20
CA ARG A 2 -24.10 7.10 -0.96
C ARG A 2 -23.95 5.62 -1.30
N LEU A 3 -22.70 5.15 -1.37
CA LEU A 3 -22.40 3.74 -1.64
C LEU A 3 -22.85 2.93 -0.41
N SER A 4 -23.57 1.84 -0.65
CA SER A 4 -24.07 0.95 0.40
C SER A 4 -22.91 0.41 1.25
N PRO A 5 -23.07 0.28 2.58
CA PRO A 5 -22.06 -0.26 3.48
C PRO A 5 -21.70 -1.75 3.25
N PHE A 6 -22.35 -2.41 2.28
CA PHE A 6 -22.12 -3.80 1.86
C PHE A 6 -21.52 -3.92 0.47
N ASP A 7 -21.06 -2.83 -0.14
CA ASP A 7 -20.40 -2.92 -1.44
C ASP A 7 -19.01 -3.55 -1.25
N SER A 8 -18.94 -4.87 -1.41
CA SER A 8 -17.76 -5.73 -1.26
C SER A 8 -16.56 -5.31 -2.12
N TRP A 9 -16.73 -4.34 -3.01
CA TRP A 9 -15.69 -3.76 -3.88
C TRP A 9 -15.33 -2.29 -3.58
N ALA A 10 -15.92 -1.66 -2.55
CA ALA A 10 -15.57 -0.27 -2.20
C ALA A 10 -14.06 -0.12 -1.86
N TRP A 11 -13.46 -1.14 -1.24
CA TRP A 11 -12.03 -1.17 -0.98
C TRP A 11 -11.21 -1.11 -2.28
N ALA A 12 -11.65 -1.78 -3.35
CA ALA A 12 -10.91 -1.87 -4.60
C ALA A 12 -10.80 -0.51 -5.31
N ALA A 13 -11.85 0.32 -5.21
CA ALA A 13 -11.82 1.68 -5.73
C ALA A 13 -10.78 2.55 -4.98
N PHE A 14 -10.75 2.45 -3.65
CA PHE A 14 -9.79 3.18 -2.83
C PHE A 14 -8.36 2.65 -2.98
N ASP A 15 -8.19 1.35 -3.18
CA ASP A 15 -6.89 0.72 -3.48
C ASP A 15 -6.35 1.22 -4.83
N ALA A 16 -7.17 1.24 -5.87
CA ALA A 16 -6.77 1.76 -7.18
C ALA A 16 -6.41 3.26 -7.11
N GLN A 17 -7.14 4.05 -6.31
CA GLN A 17 -6.79 5.46 -6.06
C GLN A 17 -5.45 5.59 -5.36
N ALA A 18 -5.21 4.81 -4.30
CA ALA A 18 -3.96 4.82 -3.56
C ALA A 18 -2.77 4.48 -4.47
N MET A 19 -2.90 3.44 -5.30
CA MET A 19 -1.90 3.09 -6.30
C MET A 19 -1.67 4.24 -7.30
N SER A 20 -2.74 4.82 -7.84
CA SER A 20 -2.62 5.93 -8.79
C SER A 20 -1.87 7.14 -8.20
N HIS A 21 -2.16 7.48 -6.94
CA HIS A 21 -1.47 8.54 -6.23
C HIS A 21 0.00 8.20 -5.95
N LEU A 22 0.31 6.96 -5.55
CA LEU A 22 1.68 6.46 -5.37
C LEU A 22 2.51 6.61 -6.65
N LEU A 23 1.96 6.17 -7.79
CA LEU A 23 2.62 6.26 -9.10
C LEU A 23 2.89 7.72 -9.50
N ARG A 24 2.10 8.67 -8.99
CA ARG A 24 2.25 10.12 -9.26
C ARG A 24 3.06 10.86 -8.18
N GLY A 25 3.61 10.17 -7.18
CA GLY A 25 4.35 10.78 -6.08
C GLY A 25 3.50 11.59 -5.10
N ARG A 26 2.18 11.42 -5.13
CA ARG A 26 1.20 12.14 -4.28
C ARG A 26 0.97 11.35 -2.99
N TYR A 27 1.96 11.33 -2.12
CA TYR A 27 2.02 10.37 -1.02
C TYR A 27 0.98 10.62 0.08
N GLU A 28 0.62 11.87 0.37
CA GLU A 28 -0.46 12.20 1.31
C GLU A 28 -1.82 11.69 0.81
N GLU A 29 -2.16 11.93 -0.46
CA GLU A 29 -3.39 11.41 -1.04
C GLU A 29 -3.38 9.88 -1.12
N ALA A 30 -2.22 9.27 -1.43
CA ALA A 30 -2.07 7.82 -1.41
C ALA A 30 -2.37 7.24 -0.03
N CYS A 31 -1.81 7.81 1.04
CA CYS A 31 -2.12 7.43 2.41
C CYS A 31 -3.61 7.55 2.71
N ARG A 32 -4.25 8.68 2.36
CA ARG A 32 -5.68 8.91 2.62
C ARG A 32 -6.57 7.89 1.91
N ALA A 33 -6.25 7.55 0.66
CA ALA A 33 -6.97 6.54 -0.10
C ALA A 33 -6.73 5.13 0.49
N ALA A 34 -5.48 4.79 0.82
CA ALA A 34 -5.14 3.51 1.42
C ALA A 34 -5.84 3.30 2.78
N TYR A 35 -5.92 4.32 3.63
CA TYR A 35 -6.67 4.21 4.90
C TYR A 35 -8.16 3.91 4.68
N LYS A 36 -8.79 4.51 3.66
CA LYS A 36 -10.19 4.21 3.34
C LYS A 36 -10.34 2.78 2.82
N SER A 37 -9.40 2.31 2.00
CA SER A 37 -9.38 0.91 1.54
C SER A 37 -9.21 -0.06 2.71
N VAL A 38 -8.29 0.20 3.64
CA VAL A 38 -8.10 -0.61 4.86
C VAL A 38 -9.36 -0.63 5.73
N GLN A 39 -10.05 0.49 5.90
CA GLN A 39 -11.32 0.53 6.63
C GLN A 39 -12.42 -0.28 5.95
N ALA A 40 -12.45 -0.29 4.62
CA ALA A 40 -13.42 -1.06 3.85
C ALA A 40 -13.08 -2.57 3.79
N ASN A 41 -11.80 -2.94 3.78
CA ASN A 41 -11.34 -4.31 3.83
C ASN A 41 -10.01 -4.43 4.60
N PRO A 42 -10.05 -4.71 5.91
CA PRO A 42 -8.85 -4.82 6.74
C PRO A 42 -7.99 -6.06 6.46
N ALA A 43 -8.48 -7.01 5.64
CA ALA A 43 -7.79 -8.25 5.29
C ALA A 43 -7.02 -8.15 3.95
N HIS A 44 -7.12 -7.03 3.23
CA HIS A 44 -6.44 -6.86 1.95
C HIS A 44 -4.99 -6.40 2.16
N SER A 45 -4.05 -7.36 2.14
CA SER A 45 -2.61 -7.12 2.41
C SER A 45 -1.99 -6.07 1.49
N ILE A 46 -2.38 -6.03 0.22
CA ILE A 46 -1.79 -5.12 -0.78
C ILE A 46 -2.05 -3.65 -0.45
N THR A 47 -3.19 -3.31 0.14
CA THR A 47 -3.44 -1.92 0.56
C THR A 47 -2.49 -1.50 1.69
N TYR A 48 -2.11 -2.41 2.59
CA TYR A 48 -1.09 -2.10 3.60
C TYR A 48 0.31 -1.93 3.01
N VAL A 49 0.64 -2.63 1.92
CA VAL A 49 1.89 -2.39 1.16
C VAL A 49 1.91 -0.97 0.61
N GLN A 50 0.81 -0.54 0.00
CA GLN A 50 0.67 0.83 -0.53
C GLN A 50 0.76 1.88 0.60
N LEU A 51 0.11 1.61 1.74
CA LEU A 51 0.16 2.48 2.91
C LEU A 51 1.60 2.58 3.47
N ALA A 52 2.30 1.45 3.62
CA ALA A 52 3.69 1.42 4.09
C ALA A 52 4.61 2.21 3.14
N ALA A 53 4.45 2.04 1.83
CA ALA A 53 5.24 2.77 0.83
C ALA A 53 5.02 4.29 0.92
N ALA A 54 3.75 4.71 0.99
CA ALA A 54 3.38 6.11 1.06
C ALA A 54 3.87 6.77 2.37
N LEU A 55 3.65 6.12 3.53
CA LEU A 55 4.12 6.61 4.83
C LEU A 55 5.64 6.72 4.89
N ALA A 56 6.36 5.73 4.35
CA ALA A 56 7.82 5.76 4.29
C ALA A 56 8.32 6.92 3.42
N LYS A 57 7.67 7.19 2.28
CA LYS A 57 7.99 8.35 1.42
C LYS A 57 7.69 9.69 2.07
N LEU A 58 6.75 9.73 3.01
CA LEU A 58 6.46 10.91 3.85
C LEU A 58 7.40 11.04 5.06
N GLY A 59 8.35 10.12 5.27
CA GLY A 59 9.22 10.09 6.44
C GLY A 59 8.54 9.61 7.73
N ARG A 60 7.29 9.14 7.66
CA ARG A 60 6.51 8.62 8.78
C ARG A 60 6.84 7.14 9.02
N LEU A 61 8.10 6.88 9.37
CA LEU A 61 8.66 5.52 9.37
C LEU A 61 8.03 4.58 10.41
N ASP A 62 7.65 5.07 11.58
CA ASP A 62 7.05 4.21 12.62
C ASP A 62 5.67 3.68 12.18
N GLU A 63 4.87 4.51 11.55
CA GLU A 63 3.59 4.11 10.99
C GLU A 63 3.77 3.20 9.77
N ALA A 64 4.80 3.45 8.96
CA ALA A 64 5.15 2.58 7.84
C ALA A 64 5.50 1.16 8.31
N LYS A 65 6.27 1.04 9.41
CA LYS A 65 6.60 -0.24 10.04
C LYS A 65 5.37 -0.96 10.58
N ALA A 66 4.44 -0.22 11.19
CA ALA A 66 3.17 -0.81 11.65
C ALA A 66 2.34 -1.35 10.48
N ALA A 67 2.27 -0.61 9.36
CA ALA A 67 1.60 -1.09 8.15
C ALA A 67 2.31 -2.32 7.54
N ALA A 68 3.65 -2.32 7.51
CA ALA A 68 4.45 -3.45 7.06
C ALA A 68 4.24 -4.71 7.91
N ALA A 69 4.19 -4.57 9.24
CA ALA A 69 3.90 -5.69 10.14
C ALA A 69 2.54 -6.34 9.82
N ARG A 70 1.51 -5.52 9.54
CA ARG A 70 0.20 -6.03 9.11
C ARG A 70 0.24 -6.81 7.80
N VAL A 71 1.12 -6.44 6.85
CA VAL A 71 1.31 -7.23 5.63
C VAL A 71 1.82 -8.63 5.95
N ILE A 72 2.83 -8.74 6.83
CA ILE A 72 3.42 -10.02 7.22
C ILE A 72 2.44 -10.88 8.02
N GLU A 73 1.64 -10.26 8.89
CA GLU A 73 0.60 -10.97 9.65
C GLU A 73 -0.48 -11.54 8.72
N LEU A 74 -0.90 -10.81 7.69
CA LEU A 74 -1.90 -11.25 6.72
C LEU A 74 -1.33 -12.22 5.67
N GLN A 75 -0.07 -12.04 5.29
CA GLN A 75 0.61 -12.80 4.26
C GLN A 75 2.08 -13.04 4.66
N PRO A 76 2.35 -14.06 5.50
CA PRO A 76 3.72 -14.38 5.93
C PRO A 76 4.74 -14.61 4.79
N PRO A 77 4.40 -15.21 3.63
CA PRO A 77 5.35 -15.37 2.53
C PRO A 77 5.42 -14.14 1.60
N PHE A 78 4.95 -12.98 2.02
CA PHE A 78 4.96 -11.77 1.20
C PHE A 78 6.39 -11.35 0.84
N ARG A 79 6.56 -10.84 -0.38
CA ARG A 79 7.82 -10.32 -0.94
C ARG A 79 7.50 -9.17 -1.88
N TYR A 80 8.04 -7.98 -1.63
CA TYR A 80 7.67 -6.81 -2.43
C TYR A 80 8.17 -6.90 -3.88
N SER A 81 9.26 -7.63 -4.14
CA SER A 81 9.78 -7.84 -5.51
C SER A 81 8.76 -8.54 -6.40
N ARG A 82 8.09 -9.57 -5.88
CA ARG A 82 7.02 -10.30 -6.58
C ARG A 82 5.83 -9.38 -6.88
N GLN A 83 5.50 -8.47 -5.96
CA GLN A 83 4.41 -7.54 -6.17
C GLN A 83 4.70 -6.56 -7.31
N PHE A 84 5.89 -5.96 -7.35
CA PHE A 84 6.25 -5.03 -8.43
C PHE A 84 6.29 -5.70 -9.80
N ALA A 85 6.76 -6.95 -9.86
CA ALA A 85 6.73 -7.75 -11.09
C ALA A 85 5.28 -7.99 -11.58
N GLY A 86 4.35 -8.27 -10.66
CA GLY A 86 2.94 -8.52 -11.00
C GLY A 86 2.17 -7.30 -11.53
N VAL A 87 2.54 -6.09 -11.12
CA VAL A 87 1.86 -4.84 -11.52
C VAL A 87 2.60 -4.06 -12.63
N ASN A 88 3.67 -4.62 -13.19
CA ASN A 88 4.51 -3.99 -14.20
C ASN A 88 4.94 -2.55 -13.84
N CYS A 89 5.42 -2.38 -12.61
CA CYS A 89 5.84 -1.07 -12.11
C CYS A 89 7.10 -0.59 -12.86
N ALA A 90 7.17 0.70 -13.20
CA ALA A 90 8.35 1.26 -13.87
C ALA A 90 9.62 1.03 -13.02
N PRO A 91 10.77 0.62 -13.59
CA PRO A 91 11.95 0.20 -12.83
C PRO A 91 12.43 1.22 -11.78
N GLY A 92 12.51 2.51 -12.16
CA GLY A 92 12.92 3.56 -11.21
C GLY A 92 11.94 3.77 -10.06
N LEU A 93 10.65 3.52 -10.29
CA LEU A 93 9.65 3.56 -9.24
C LEU A 93 9.70 2.31 -8.36
N ALA A 94 9.93 1.14 -8.94
CA ALA A 94 10.12 -0.11 -8.21
C ALA A 94 11.33 -0.04 -7.27
N GLU A 95 12.44 0.55 -7.72
CA GLU A 95 13.61 0.80 -6.87
C GLU A 95 13.30 1.79 -5.74
N ALA A 96 12.67 2.93 -6.08
CA ALA A 96 12.32 3.96 -5.12
C ALA A 96 11.36 3.44 -4.03
N LEU A 97 10.35 2.63 -4.41
CA LEU A 97 9.41 2.03 -3.48
C LEU A 97 10.04 0.84 -2.74
N GLY A 98 10.89 0.05 -3.39
CA GLY A 98 11.61 -1.06 -2.77
C GLY A 98 12.49 -0.61 -1.61
N SER A 99 13.25 0.48 -1.79
CA SER A 99 14.02 1.11 -0.71
C SER A 99 13.12 1.57 0.45
N ALA A 100 11.97 2.17 0.13
CA ALA A 100 11.02 2.63 1.14
C ALA A 100 10.37 1.47 1.92
N LEU A 101 10.00 0.39 1.23
CA LEU A 101 9.40 -0.81 1.84
C LEU A 101 10.42 -1.59 2.67
N ARG A 102 11.67 -1.66 2.21
CA ARG A 102 12.77 -2.21 3.00
C ARG A 102 12.98 -1.42 4.29
N ALA A 103 12.94 -0.08 4.24
CA ALA A 103 13.03 0.77 5.43
C ALA A 103 11.84 0.58 6.39
N ALA A 104 10.66 0.22 5.86
CA ALA A 104 9.49 -0.16 6.63
C ALA A 104 9.56 -1.60 7.19
N GLY A 105 10.56 -2.40 6.82
CA GLY A 105 10.78 -3.76 7.33
C GLY A 105 10.12 -4.87 6.51
N LEU A 106 9.66 -4.58 5.28
CA LEU A 106 9.17 -5.63 4.39
C LEU A 106 10.33 -6.38 3.72
N PRO A 107 10.20 -7.71 3.58
CA PRO A 107 11.18 -8.52 2.86
C PRO A 107 11.05 -8.34 1.35
N GLU A 108 12.20 -8.39 0.69
CA GLU A 108 12.33 -8.33 -0.77
C GLU A 108 11.70 -9.52 -1.47
#